data_AF-X0TTR8-F1
#
_entry.id   AF-X0TTR8-F1
#
_cell.length_a   1.000
_cell.length_b   1.000
_cell.length_c   1.000
_cell.angle_alpha   90.00
_cell.angle_beta   90.00
_cell.angle_gamma   90.00
#
_symmetry.space_group_name_H-M   'P 1'
#
loop_
_entity.id
_entity.type
_entity.pdbx_description
1 polymer ?
#
loop_
_entity_poly.entity_id
_entity_poly.type
_entity_poly.pdbx_seq_one_letter_code
_entity_poly.pdbx_strand_id
1 'polypeptide(L)'
;ARDAERFLSEPPKGAAKVYFAEDYDNPAKAPKDIVFSHKHIRGAAEERTEPMVVSFGHQVFLVRPGADWRYVATDIGRLRRLLPLHSKFESQLGDMLYWQYVSLESGVHAAYPGHGGYPSTYNPQTRPWYILARERGELAWSTPYIDASTRQVVMTASMPVRHSDGSFAGVAAIDVLLSEVLQVHELSSQWSTAMRSFLVWSGVKEETGEYGLWVVAQKDYVENAAAWSGAMGVERLASSDVEIMELMEGEIKARQAGYIDMPYFGVDSVWAYGHAG
;
A
#
# COMPACT_ATOMS: atom_id res chain seq x y z
N ALA A 1 3.96 9.83 -9.68
CA ALA A 1 3.21 10.09 -10.94
C ALA A 1 3.97 11.02 -11.88
N ARG A 2 4.17 12.30 -11.56
CA ARG A 2 4.76 13.31 -12.46
C ARG A 2 6.09 12.92 -13.13
N ASP A 3 7.01 12.30 -12.39
CA ASP A 3 8.28 11.83 -12.99
C ASP A 3 8.08 10.69 -14.00
N ALA A 4 7.11 9.80 -13.76
CA ALA A 4 6.75 8.76 -14.72
C ALA A 4 6.14 9.38 -15.99
N GLU A 5 5.23 10.35 -15.85
CA GLU A 5 4.64 11.10 -16.97
C GLU A 5 5.72 11.80 -17.80
N ARG A 6 6.67 12.48 -17.13
CA ARG A 6 7.82 13.08 -17.79
C ARG A 6 8.65 12.05 -18.55
N PHE A 7 8.95 10.88 -17.96
CA PHE A 7 9.74 9.87 -18.65
C PHE A 7 8.98 9.19 -19.79
N LEU A 8 7.65 9.12 -19.73
CA LEU A 8 6.79 8.62 -20.81
C LEU A 8 6.73 9.57 -22.01
N SER A 9 6.92 10.88 -21.81
CA SER A 9 6.98 11.85 -22.91
C SER A 9 8.35 11.94 -23.58
N GLU A 10 9.37 11.30 -23.01
CA GLU A 10 10.74 11.30 -23.53
C GLU A 10 11.08 9.99 -24.28
N PRO A 11 12.09 10.00 -25.17
CA PRO A 11 12.63 8.77 -25.74
C PRO A 11 13.17 7.82 -24.66
N PRO A 12 13.10 6.50 -24.86
CA PRO A 12 13.70 5.54 -23.93
C PRO A 12 15.22 5.72 -23.88
N LYS A 13 15.84 5.53 -22.71
CA LYS A 13 17.30 5.46 -22.64
C LYS A 13 17.75 4.05 -23.03
N GLY A 14 18.88 3.95 -23.77
CA GLY A 14 19.43 2.73 -24.40
C GLY A 14 19.72 1.53 -23.47
N ALA A 15 20.43 0.51 -23.99
CA ALA A 15 20.59 -0.79 -23.34
C ALA A 15 21.26 -0.71 -21.96
N ALA A 16 20.46 -0.80 -20.90
CA ALA A 16 20.93 -1.13 -19.56
C ALA A 16 20.35 -2.49 -19.19
N LYS A 17 21.10 -3.30 -18.44
CA LYS A 17 20.58 -4.55 -17.91
C LYS A 17 19.36 -4.25 -17.02
N VAL A 18 18.27 -4.92 -17.30
CA VAL A 18 17.05 -4.94 -16.48
C VAL A 18 16.88 -6.34 -15.91
N TYR A 19 16.13 -6.45 -14.82
CA TYR A 19 15.84 -7.71 -14.16
C TYR A 19 14.34 -7.91 -14.11
N PHE A 20 13.88 -9.06 -14.55
CA PHE A 20 12.48 -9.46 -14.47
C PHE A 20 12.21 -10.20 -13.16
N ALA A 21 10.94 -10.29 -12.75
CA ALA A 21 10.55 -10.96 -11.51
C ALA A 21 11.17 -12.35 -11.37
N GLU A 22 11.18 -13.14 -12.45
CA GLU A 22 11.72 -14.49 -12.48
C GLU A 22 13.25 -14.54 -12.35
N ASP A 23 13.96 -13.45 -12.63
CA ASP A 23 15.41 -13.38 -12.40
C ASP A 23 15.73 -13.35 -10.91
N TYR A 24 14.88 -12.72 -10.09
CA TYR A 24 15.05 -12.67 -8.63
C TYR A 24 14.75 -14.02 -7.96
N ASP A 25 13.88 -14.83 -8.57
CA ASP A 25 13.56 -16.18 -8.09
C ASP A 25 14.64 -17.21 -8.47
N ASN A 26 15.68 -16.80 -9.21
CA ASN A 26 16.82 -17.63 -9.59
C ASN A 26 18.15 -16.98 -9.15
N PRO A 27 18.83 -17.50 -8.10
CA PRO A 27 20.08 -16.92 -7.59
C PRO A 27 21.20 -16.75 -8.62
N ALA A 28 21.20 -17.53 -9.72
CA ALA A 28 22.21 -17.40 -10.78
C ALA A 28 21.93 -16.22 -11.74
N LYS A 29 20.69 -15.73 -11.78
CA LYS A 29 20.25 -14.64 -12.66
C LYS A 29 20.01 -13.32 -11.93
N ALA A 30 19.70 -13.41 -10.63
CA ALA A 30 19.39 -12.29 -9.78
C ALA A 30 20.49 -11.21 -9.78
N PRO A 31 20.15 -9.95 -9.42
CA PRO A 31 21.16 -8.95 -9.15
C PRO A 31 22.19 -9.40 -8.13
N LYS A 32 23.43 -8.92 -8.24
CA LYS A 32 24.51 -9.32 -7.33
C LYS A 32 24.39 -8.72 -5.94
N ASP A 33 23.60 -7.67 -5.79
CA ASP A 33 23.38 -6.92 -4.56
C ASP A 33 22.10 -7.37 -3.82
N ILE A 34 21.52 -8.52 -4.19
CA ILE A 34 20.37 -9.04 -3.44
C ILE A 34 20.75 -9.32 -1.99
N VAL A 35 19.86 -8.91 -1.09
CA VAL A 35 19.99 -9.12 0.35
C VAL A 35 18.65 -9.56 0.93
N PHE A 36 18.67 -10.33 2.02
CA PHE A 36 17.46 -10.58 2.79
C PHE A 36 16.99 -9.27 3.42
N SER A 37 15.74 -8.90 3.13
CA SER A 37 15.13 -7.72 3.73
C SER A 37 14.61 -8.05 5.12
N HIS A 38 14.91 -7.20 6.10
CA HIS A 38 14.30 -7.26 7.43
C HIS A 38 12.85 -6.75 7.43
N LYS A 39 12.45 -6.02 6.38
CA LYS A 39 11.15 -5.38 6.24
C LYS A 39 10.18 -6.22 5.42
N HIS A 40 10.63 -6.77 4.31
CA HIS A 40 9.79 -7.53 3.39
C HIS A 40 9.79 -9.01 3.79
N ILE A 41 8.76 -9.41 4.53
CA ILE A 41 8.63 -10.76 5.09
C ILE A 41 7.41 -11.43 4.46
N ARG A 42 7.60 -12.64 3.92
CA ARG A 42 6.54 -13.45 3.34
C ARG A 42 5.85 -14.32 4.40
N GLY A 43 4.54 -14.46 4.29
CA GLY A 43 3.72 -15.35 5.13
C GLY A 43 2.83 -14.57 6.10
N ALA A 44 1.76 -15.19 6.60
CA ALA A 44 0.91 -14.59 7.63
C ALA A 44 1.55 -14.69 9.03
N ALA A 45 1.11 -13.88 9.99
CA ALA A 45 1.66 -13.85 11.36
C ALA A 45 1.62 -15.22 12.08
N GLU A 46 0.69 -16.11 11.71
CA GLU A 46 0.53 -17.46 12.26
C GLU A 46 1.25 -18.56 11.45
N GLU A 47 1.79 -18.23 10.28
CA GLU A 47 2.52 -19.16 9.41
C GLU A 47 4.05 -18.99 9.56
N ARG A 48 4.82 -19.93 9.00
CA ARG A 48 6.27 -19.78 8.91
C ARG A 48 6.58 -18.56 8.05
N THR A 49 7.10 -17.52 8.69
CA THR A 49 7.51 -16.30 8.00
C THR A 49 8.91 -16.44 7.40
N GLU A 50 9.10 -15.94 6.19
CA GLU A 50 10.37 -16.02 5.46
C GLU A 50 10.77 -14.66 4.90
N PRO A 51 11.95 -14.12 5.26
CA PRO A 51 12.45 -12.88 4.68
C PRO A 51 12.59 -13.00 3.16
N MET A 52 12.08 -12.01 2.43
CA MET A 52 12.26 -11.92 0.98
C MET A 52 13.63 -11.36 0.64
N VAL A 53 14.18 -11.81 -0.49
CA VAL A 53 15.37 -11.18 -1.09
C VAL A 53 14.95 -9.97 -1.91
N VAL A 54 15.68 -8.86 -1.72
CA VAL A 54 15.46 -7.60 -2.43
C VAL A 54 16.78 -7.01 -2.91
N SER A 55 16.75 -6.20 -3.96
CA SER A 55 17.86 -5.39 -4.47
C SER A 55 17.53 -3.91 -4.32
N PHE A 56 18.41 -3.17 -3.65
CA PHE A 56 18.29 -1.71 -3.55
C PHE A 56 18.99 -0.98 -4.70
N GLY A 57 19.87 -1.67 -5.45
CA GLY A 57 20.53 -1.15 -6.64
C GLY A 57 19.73 -1.33 -7.93
N HIS A 58 18.65 -2.13 -7.93
CA HIS A 58 17.87 -2.44 -9.13
C HIS A 58 16.36 -2.40 -8.88
N GLN A 59 15.61 -2.07 -9.94
CA GLN A 59 14.15 -2.28 -9.99
C GLN A 59 13.87 -3.71 -10.47
N VAL A 60 12.66 -4.20 -10.20
CA VAL A 60 12.10 -5.37 -10.88
C VAL A 60 11.10 -4.93 -11.94
N PHE A 61 11.07 -5.65 -13.06
CA PHE A 61 10.04 -5.53 -14.08
C PHE A 61 9.19 -6.80 -14.18
N LEU A 62 7.89 -6.64 -14.32
CA LEU A 62 6.97 -7.70 -14.70
C LEU A 62 6.22 -7.26 -15.96
N VAL A 63 6.00 -8.22 -16.86
CA VAL A 63 5.29 -7.97 -18.13
C VAL A 63 4.09 -8.89 -18.18
N ARG A 64 2.90 -8.30 -18.35
CA ARG A 64 1.66 -9.06 -18.51
C ARG A 64 1.77 -10.02 -19.71
N PRO A 65 1.37 -11.30 -19.55
CA PRO A 65 1.30 -12.24 -20.68
C PRO A 65 0.51 -11.68 -21.86
N GLY A 66 1.04 -11.82 -23.07
CA GLY A 66 0.41 -11.34 -24.30
C GLY A 66 0.56 -9.84 -24.60
N ALA A 67 1.31 -9.09 -23.78
CA ALA A 67 1.64 -7.70 -24.09
C ALA A 67 2.51 -7.57 -25.36
N ASP A 68 2.28 -6.50 -26.14
CA ASP A 68 3.10 -6.22 -27.33
C ASP A 68 4.47 -5.68 -26.91
N TRP A 69 5.50 -6.49 -27.17
CA TRP A 69 6.88 -6.22 -26.80
C TRP A 69 7.46 -4.92 -27.38
N ARG A 70 6.91 -4.39 -28.48
CA ARG A 70 7.35 -3.10 -29.04
C ARG A 70 7.09 -1.95 -28.07
N TYR A 71 5.92 -1.94 -27.44
CA TYR A 71 5.55 -0.93 -26.45
C TYR A 71 6.22 -1.22 -25.11
N VAL A 72 6.24 -2.49 -24.69
CA VAL A 72 6.86 -2.91 -23.42
C VAL A 72 8.34 -2.52 -23.35
N ALA A 73 9.14 -2.81 -24.39
CA ALA A 73 10.56 -2.50 -24.38
C ALA A 73 10.82 -0.98 -24.28
N THR A 74 10.00 -0.19 -24.96
CA THR A 74 10.04 1.27 -24.90
C THR A 74 9.73 1.77 -23.49
N ASP A 75 8.67 1.26 -22.88
CA ASP A 75 8.23 1.68 -21.54
C ASP A 75 9.20 1.22 -20.45
N ILE A 76 9.78 0.02 -20.54
CA ILE A 76 10.87 -0.40 -19.64
C ILE A 76 12.06 0.58 -19.74
N GLY A 77 12.44 0.96 -20.96
CA GLY A 77 13.52 1.93 -21.21
C GLY A 77 13.26 3.32 -20.63
N ARG A 78 11.99 3.67 -20.41
CA ARG A 78 11.54 4.93 -19.78
C ARG A 78 11.45 4.79 -18.27
N LEU A 79 10.73 3.77 -17.78
CA LEU A 79 10.48 3.55 -16.34
C LEU A 79 11.76 3.21 -15.56
N ARG A 80 12.78 2.60 -16.18
CA ARG A 80 14.09 2.37 -15.53
C ARG A 80 14.76 3.64 -14.99
N ARG A 81 14.33 4.80 -15.48
CA ARG A 81 14.85 6.12 -15.07
C ARG A 81 14.30 6.56 -13.71
N LEU A 82 13.28 5.87 -13.19
CA LEU A 82 12.74 6.10 -11.85
C LEU A 82 13.68 5.61 -10.74
N LEU A 83 14.61 4.69 -11.03
CA LEU A 83 15.49 4.09 -10.02
C LEU A 83 16.15 5.10 -9.06
N PRO A 84 16.80 6.21 -9.50
CA PRO A 84 17.41 7.15 -8.57
C PRO A 84 16.38 7.86 -7.67
N LEU A 85 15.17 8.10 -8.17
CA LEU A 85 14.08 8.70 -7.40
C LEU A 85 13.54 7.70 -6.37
N HIS A 86 13.30 6.47 -6.78
CA HIS A 86 12.84 5.41 -5.88
C HIS A 86 13.85 5.17 -4.76
N SER A 87 15.15 5.04 -5.09
CA SER A 87 16.21 4.89 -4.10
C SER A 87 16.27 6.07 -3.13
N LYS A 88 16.05 7.30 -3.62
CA LYS A 88 15.98 8.48 -2.75
C LYS A 88 14.79 8.40 -1.80
N PHE A 89 13.59 8.07 -2.27
CA PHE A 89 12.41 7.95 -1.41
C PHE A 89 12.57 6.83 -0.37
N GLU A 90 13.13 5.69 -0.75
CA GLU A 90 13.46 4.60 0.17
C GLU A 90 14.36 5.09 1.31
N SER A 91 15.41 5.86 0.98
CA SER A 91 16.34 6.40 1.98
C SER A 91 15.72 7.45 2.90
N GLN A 92 14.65 8.12 2.45
CA GLN A 92 14.03 9.24 3.17
C GLN A 92 12.84 8.79 4.03
N LEU A 93 12.05 7.84 3.54
CA LEU A 93 10.85 7.36 4.21
C LEU A 93 11.09 6.07 5.01
N GLY A 94 12.23 5.39 4.78
CA GLY A 94 12.68 4.25 5.57
C GLY A 94 11.60 3.19 5.72
N ASP A 95 11.31 2.83 6.97
CA ASP A 95 10.38 1.75 7.31
C ASP A 95 8.92 2.02 6.92
N MET A 96 8.53 3.29 6.72
CA MET A 96 7.17 3.62 6.31
C MET A 96 6.84 3.15 4.88
N LEU A 97 7.81 3.18 3.95
CA LEU A 97 7.57 2.91 2.53
C LEU A 97 7.79 1.44 2.16
N TYR A 98 6.74 0.62 2.08
CA TYR A 98 6.89 -0.82 1.81
C TYR A 98 7.28 -1.10 0.36
N TRP A 99 6.42 -0.79 -0.59
CA TRP A 99 6.73 -0.93 -2.02
C TRP A 99 6.49 0.39 -2.74
N GLN A 100 7.17 0.61 -3.86
CA GLN A 100 6.90 1.72 -4.77
C GLN A 100 6.97 1.24 -6.21
N TYR A 101 5.94 1.56 -6.99
CA TYR A 101 5.80 0.98 -8.32
C TYR A 101 4.99 1.84 -9.30
N VAL A 102 5.21 1.57 -10.59
CA VAL A 102 4.42 2.12 -11.70
C VAL A 102 3.95 0.97 -12.57
N SER A 103 2.65 0.93 -12.86
CA SER A 103 2.04 -0.06 -13.75
C SER A 103 1.32 0.63 -14.90
N LEU A 104 1.60 0.22 -16.12
CA LEU A 104 1.10 0.87 -17.34
C LEU A 104 0.05 0.03 -18.06
N GLU A 105 -0.75 0.69 -18.90
CA GLU A 105 -1.73 0.03 -19.78
C GLU A 105 -1.08 -0.94 -20.76
N SER A 106 0.16 -0.65 -21.18
CA SER A 106 1.00 -1.53 -22.01
C SER A 106 1.26 -2.90 -21.37
N GLY A 107 1.09 -3.00 -20.04
CA GLY A 107 1.30 -4.24 -19.28
C GLY A 107 2.65 -4.31 -18.59
N VAL A 108 3.43 -3.23 -18.60
CA VAL A 108 4.67 -3.10 -17.82
C VAL A 108 4.35 -2.73 -16.38
N HIS A 109 4.90 -3.48 -15.44
CA HIS A 109 4.96 -3.15 -14.02
C HIS A 109 6.43 -2.99 -13.63
N ALA A 110 6.78 -1.85 -13.05
CA ALA A 110 8.12 -1.59 -12.53
C ALA A 110 8.03 -1.31 -11.03
N ALA A 111 8.66 -2.12 -10.20
CA ALA A 111 8.63 -2.00 -8.74
C ALA A 111 10.02 -1.83 -8.14
N TYR A 112 10.05 -1.28 -6.93
CA TYR A 112 11.25 -1.06 -6.14
C TYR A 112 10.92 -1.16 -4.63
N PRO A 113 11.84 -1.67 -3.78
CA PRO A 113 13.11 -2.34 -4.13
C PRO A 113 12.91 -3.53 -5.08
N GLY A 114 13.90 -3.88 -5.90
CA GLY A 114 13.74 -4.97 -6.86
C GLY A 114 13.57 -6.31 -6.16
N HIS A 115 12.51 -7.08 -6.47
CA HIS A 115 12.22 -8.34 -5.78
C HIS A 115 11.53 -9.36 -6.69
N GLY A 116 11.56 -10.64 -6.29
CA GLY A 116 10.81 -11.72 -6.95
C GLY A 116 9.50 -12.04 -6.22
N GLY A 117 8.99 -13.25 -6.38
CA GLY A 117 7.86 -13.74 -5.59
C GLY A 117 6.47 -13.30 -6.05
N TYR A 118 6.34 -12.76 -7.25
CA TYR A 118 5.03 -12.48 -7.83
C TYR A 118 4.34 -13.80 -8.21
N PRO A 119 3.03 -13.96 -7.93
CA PRO A 119 2.25 -15.05 -8.51
C PRO A 119 2.32 -15.02 -10.04
N SER A 120 2.37 -16.19 -10.69
CA SER A 120 2.40 -16.28 -12.16
C SER A 120 1.18 -15.66 -12.85
N THR A 121 0.07 -15.52 -12.12
CA THR A 121 -1.18 -14.89 -12.56
C THR A 121 -1.30 -13.42 -12.15
N TYR A 122 -0.24 -12.83 -11.57
CA TYR A 122 -0.30 -11.44 -11.10
C TYR A 122 -0.59 -10.48 -12.25
N ASN A 123 -1.63 -9.68 -12.07
CA ASN A 123 -1.99 -8.61 -12.98
C ASN A 123 -2.25 -7.34 -12.16
N PRO A 124 -1.42 -6.29 -12.28
CA PRO A 124 -1.60 -5.06 -11.52
C PRO A 124 -2.90 -4.33 -11.90
N GLN A 125 -3.39 -4.49 -13.13
CA GLN A 125 -4.55 -3.74 -13.63
C GLN A 125 -5.89 -4.21 -13.06
N THR A 126 -5.93 -5.38 -12.43
CA THR A 126 -7.11 -5.91 -11.74
C THR A 126 -7.06 -5.64 -10.24
N ARG A 127 -6.02 -4.98 -9.74
CA ARG A 127 -5.85 -4.71 -8.32
C ARG A 127 -6.68 -3.50 -7.89
N PRO A 128 -7.21 -3.49 -6.64
CA PRO A 128 -8.07 -2.41 -6.16
C PRO A 128 -7.47 -1.01 -6.32
N TRP A 129 -6.18 -0.85 -5.99
CA TRP A 129 -5.49 0.44 -6.12
C TRP A 129 -5.41 0.95 -7.57
N TYR A 130 -5.26 0.06 -8.55
CA TYR A 130 -5.17 0.45 -9.96
C TYR A 130 -6.52 0.92 -10.48
N ILE A 131 -7.57 0.13 -10.20
CA ILE A 131 -8.95 0.44 -10.60
C ILE A 131 -9.38 1.76 -9.95
N LEU A 132 -9.14 1.91 -8.65
CA LEU A 132 -9.51 3.09 -7.89
C LEU A 132 -8.82 4.36 -8.41
N ALA A 133 -7.50 4.34 -8.64
CA ALA A 133 -6.78 5.51 -9.17
C ALA A 133 -7.24 5.89 -10.58
N ARG A 134 -7.55 4.89 -11.42
CA ARG A 134 -8.09 5.12 -12.77
C ARG A 134 -9.47 5.78 -12.72
N GLU A 135 -10.35 5.32 -11.84
CA GLU A 135 -11.72 5.83 -11.69
C GLU A 135 -11.76 7.21 -11.03
N ARG A 136 -10.97 7.41 -9.97
CA ARG A 136 -10.90 8.70 -9.24
C ARG A 136 -10.21 9.78 -10.06
N GLY A 137 -9.21 9.43 -10.85
CA GLY A 137 -8.45 10.40 -11.65
C GLY A 137 -7.54 11.34 -10.84
N GLU A 138 -7.40 11.10 -9.55
CA GLU A 138 -6.58 11.87 -8.59
C GLU A 138 -5.91 10.93 -7.56
N LEU A 139 -5.28 11.48 -6.52
CA LEU A 139 -4.71 10.69 -5.43
C LEU A 139 -5.81 9.90 -4.72
N ALA A 140 -5.63 8.59 -4.62
CA ALA A 140 -6.56 7.70 -3.94
C ALA A 140 -5.82 6.70 -3.05
N TRP A 141 -6.34 6.52 -1.84
CA TRP A 141 -5.93 5.48 -0.91
C TRP A 141 -6.82 4.26 -1.09
N SER A 142 -6.21 3.10 -1.28
CA SER A 142 -6.93 1.84 -1.24
C SER A 142 -7.36 1.56 0.20
N THR A 143 -8.40 0.76 0.31
CA THR A 143 -8.71 -0.01 1.51
C THR A 143 -7.51 -0.91 1.82
N PRO A 144 -7.35 -1.40 3.06
CA PRO A 144 -6.41 -2.49 3.30
C PRO A 144 -6.67 -3.64 2.33
N TYR A 145 -5.64 -4.38 1.93
CA TYR A 145 -5.74 -5.63 1.18
C TYR A 145 -4.47 -6.47 1.33
N ILE A 146 -4.54 -7.74 0.94
CA ILE A 146 -3.39 -8.65 1.01
C ILE A 146 -2.46 -8.39 -0.19
N ASP A 147 -1.21 -8.03 0.11
CA ASP A 147 -0.14 -7.91 -0.88
C ASP A 147 0.13 -9.26 -1.57
N ALA A 148 0.35 -9.22 -2.88
CA ALA A 148 0.52 -10.40 -3.69
C ALA A 148 1.87 -11.11 -3.46
N SER A 149 2.92 -10.37 -3.13
CA SER A 149 4.29 -10.88 -3.04
C SER A 149 4.63 -11.42 -1.66
N THR A 150 4.14 -10.74 -0.63
CA THR A 150 4.48 -11.00 0.78
C THR A 150 3.34 -11.63 1.56
N ARG A 151 2.09 -11.52 1.07
CA ARG A 151 0.88 -11.93 1.79
C ARG A 151 0.60 -11.12 3.06
N GLN A 152 1.32 -10.01 3.26
CA GLN A 152 1.07 -9.05 4.35
C GLN A 152 -0.10 -8.12 4.00
N VAL A 153 -0.73 -7.54 5.02
CA VAL A 153 -1.82 -6.56 4.81
C VAL A 153 -1.20 -5.18 4.59
N VAL A 154 -1.53 -4.58 3.45
CA VAL A 154 -1.03 -3.27 3.02
C VAL A 154 -2.17 -2.31 2.72
N MET A 155 -1.88 -1.01 2.78
CA MET A 155 -2.68 0.02 2.13
C MET A 155 -1.84 0.68 1.02
N THR A 156 -2.49 1.10 -0.05
CA THR A 156 -1.80 1.67 -1.21
C THR A 156 -2.27 3.09 -1.47
N ALA A 157 -1.34 4.04 -1.48
CA ALA A 157 -1.59 5.35 -2.08
C ALA A 157 -1.26 5.27 -3.56
N SER A 158 -2.18 5.73 -4.40
CA SER A 158 -2.09 5.58 -5.86
C SER A 158 -2.53 6.86 -6.58
N MET A 159 -1.88 7.15 -7.70
CA MET A 159 -2.21 8.28 -8.57
C MET A 159 -2.16 7.85 -10.04
N PRO A 160 -3.08 8.33 -10.89
CA PRO A 160 -2.99 8.09 -12.31
C PRO A 160 -1.71 8.70 -12.89
N VAL A 161 -1.20 8.05 -13.93
CA VAL A 161 -0.10 8.50 -14.78
C VAL A 161 -0.70 8.73 -16.16
N ARG A 162 -0.41 9.88 -16.77
CA ARG A 162 -0.94 10.26 -18.07
C ARG A 162 0.14 10.37 -19.14
N HIS A 163 -0.24 10.14 -20.39
CA HIS A 163 0.54 10.49 -21.56
C HIS A 163 0.54 12.02 -21.77
N SER A 164 1.40 12.50 -22.67
CA SER A 164 1.52 13.94 -22.97
C SER A 164 0.25 14.56 -23.55
N ASP A 165 -0.63 13.76 -24.14
CA ASP A 165 -1.95 14.17 -24.65
C ASP A 165 -3.05 14.17 -23.57
N GLY A 166 -2.69 13.83 -22.32
CA GLY A 166 -3.62 13.75 -21.18
C GLY A 166 -4.36 12.42 -21.05
N SER A 167 -4.22 11.51 -22.03
CA SER A 167 -4.79 10.16 -21.95
C SER A 167 -4.17 9.37 -20.80
N PHE A 168 -4.94 8.44 -20.24
CA PHE A 168 -4.48 7.58 -19.15
C PHE A 168 -3.41 6.62 -19.66
N ALA A 169 -2.26 6.55 -18.98
CA ALA A 169 -1.15 5.68 -19.31
C ALA A 169 -0.98 4.52 -18.31
N GLY A 170 -1.48 4.70 -17.08
CA GLY A 170 -1.30 3.76 -16.00
C GLY A 170 -1.42 4.41 -14.63
N VAL A 171 -0.82 3.79 -13.62
CA VAL A 171 -0.89 4.21 -12.21
C VAL A 171 0.49 4.10 -11.56
N ALA A 172 0.86 5.14 -10.81
CA ALA A 172 2.00 5.13 -9.89
C ALA A 172 1.47 4.96 -8.46
N ALA A 173 2.12 4.13 -7.66
CA ALA A 173 1.62 3.77 -6.35
C ALA A 173 2.75 3.47 -5.36
N ILE A 174 2.42 3.59 -4.08
CA ILE A 174 3.25 3.20 -2.96
C ILE A 174 2.42 2.38 -1.98
N ASP A 175 3.02 1.34 -1.42
CA ASP A 175 2.43 0.54 -0.35
C ASP A 175 2.99 0.95 1.00
N VAL A 176 2.13 0.93 2.00
CA VAL A 176 2.48 1.01 3.41
C VAL A 176 1.95 -0.23 4.10
N LEU A 177 2.73 -0.80 5.02
CA LEU A 177 2.26 -1.89 5.86
C LEU A 177 1.19 -1.36 6.81
N LEU A 178 0.11 -2.13 6.97
CA LEU A 178 -0.98 -1.69 7.84
C LEU A 178 -0.54 -1.60 9.31
N SER A 179 0.39 -2.48 9.73
CA SER A 179 0.99 -2.45 11.07
C SER A 179 1.71 -1.13 11.38
N GLU A 180 2.38 -0.55 10.37
CA GLU A 180 3.08 0.72 10.48
C GLU A 180 2.09 1.89 10.55
N VAL A 181 1.02 1.86 9.74
CA VAL A 181 -0.04 2.88 9.80
C VAL A 181 -0.72 2.90 11.16
N LEU A 182 -0.96 1.72 11.75
CA LEU A 182 -1.57 1.58 13.08
C LEU A 182 -0.56 1.75 14.23
N GLN A 183 0.72 2.00 13.93
CA GLN A 183 1.83 2.13 14.89
C GLN A 183 1.89 0.99 15.92
N VAL A 184 1.54 -0.23 15.52
CA VAL A 184 1.33 -1.36 16.45
C VAL A 184 2.58 -1.61 17.30
N HIS A 185 3.77 -1.49 16.73
CA HIS A 185 5.04 -1.76 17.42
C HIS A 185 5.39 -0.70 18.46
N GLU A 186 5.25 0.59 18.16
CA GLU A 186 5.53 1.67 19.11
C GLU A 186 4.52 1.66 20.27
N LEU A 187 3.25 1.46 19.93
CA LEU A 187 2.15 1.50 20.88
C LEU A 187 2.15 0.30 21.85
N SER A 188 2.45 -0.90 21.34
CA SER A 188 2.55 -2.10 22.19
C SER A 188 3.76 -2.08 23.12
N SER A 189 4.86 -1.44 22.72
CA SER A 189 6.09 -1.37 23.53
C SER A 189 6.03 -0.30 24.62
N GLN A 190 5.32 0.81 24.39
CA GLN A 190 5.31 1.96 25.31
C GLN A 190 4.14 1.97 26.31
N TRP A 191 3.00 1.34 26.00
CA TRP A 191 1.77 1.46 26.79
C TRP A 191 1.33 0.16 27.43
N SER A 192 0.60 -0.68 26.70
CA SER A 192 0.18 -2.02 27.14
C SER A 192 -0.32 -2.86 25.97
N THR A 193 -0.40 -4.18 26.16
CA THR A 193 -1.03 -5.09 25.18
C THR A 193 -2.54 -4.86 25.03
N ALA A 194 -3.18 -4.23 26.02
CA ALA A 194 -4.61 -3.90 26.00
C ALA A 194 -4.93 -2.71 25.08
N MET A 195 -3.94 -1.92 24.68
CA MET A 195 -4.16 -0.79 23.79
C MET A 195 -4.62 -1.25 22.40
N ARG A 196 -5.61 -0.55 21.87
CA ARG A 196 -6.20 -0.77 20.55
C ARG A 196 -5.98 0.46 19.68
N SER A 197 -5.64 0.23 18.41
CA SER A 197 -5.50 1.28 17.40
C SER A 197 -6.49 1.03 16.28
N PHE A 198 -7.15 2.11 15.84
CA PHE A 198 -8.12 2.08 14.75
C PHE A 198 -7.75 3.12 13.71
N LEU A 199 -7.87 2.74 12.44
CA LEU A 199 -8.05 3.69 11.35
C LEU A 199 -9.53 3.68 10.99
N VAL A 200 -10.16 4.85 11.01
CA VAL A 200 -11.59 4.99 10.72
C VAL A 200 -11.85 5.95 9.57
N TRP A 201 -12.89 5.64 8.80
CA TRP A 201 -13.50 6.56 7.85
C TRP A 201 -14.69 7.24 8.52
N SER A 202 -14.62 8.56 8.63
CA SER A 202 -15.75 9.39 9.07
C SER A 202 -16.63 9.73 7.87
N GLY A 203 -17.84 9.16 7.80
CA GLY A 203 -18.72 9.41 6.66
C GLY A 203 -20.09 8.75 6.75
N VAL A 204 -20.90 9.02 5.72
CA VAL A 204 -22.25 8.46 5.57
C VAL A 204 -22.18 7.18 4.76
N LYS A 205 -22.59 6.06 5.34
CA LYS A 205 -22.64 4.78 4.64
C LYS A 205 -23.80 4.77 3.64
N GLU A 206 -23.51 4.60 2.35
CA GLU A 206 -24.49 4.78 1.27
C GLU A 206 -25.70 3.82 1.41
N GLU A 207 -25.48 2.60 1.91
CA GLU A 207 -26.55 1.61 2.05
C GLU A 207 -27.56 1.95 3.15
N THR A 208 -27.12 2.61 4.23
CA THR A 208 -27.96 2.90 5.40
C THR A 208 -28.33 4.37 5.52
N GLY A 209 -27.60 5.28 4.86
CA GLY A 209 -27.70 6.72 5.06
C GLY A 209 -27.19 7.19 6.43
N GLU A 210 -26.55 6.32 7.20
CA GLU A 210 -26.09 6.59 8.56
C GLU A 210 -24.70 7.21 8.55
N TYR A 211 -24.55 8.34 9.23
CA TYR A 211 -23.23 8.90 9.53
C TYR A 211 -22.60 8.14 10.70
N GLY A 212 -21.30 7.87 10.61
CA GLY A 212 -20.56 7.30 11.71
C GLY A 212 -19.06 7.22 11.43
N LEU A 213 -18.34 6.65 12.39
CA LEU A 213 -16.94 6.27 12.25
C LEU A 213 -16.87 4.79 11.89
N TRP A 214 -16.48 4.50 10.66
CA TRP A 214 -16.43 3.14 10.12
C TRP A 214 -15.01 2.62 10.18
N VAL A 215 -14.80 1.46 10.82
CA VAL A 215 -13.46 0.89 10.97
C VAL A 215 -12.94 0.45 9.59
N VAL A 216 -11.86 1.11 9.15
CA VAL A 216 -11.12 0.77 7.94
C VAL A 216 -10.04 -0.25 8.28
N ALA A 217 -9.39 -0.09 9.43
CA ALA A 217 -8.42 -1.04 9.95
C ALA A 217 -8.35 -1.01 11.48
N GLN A 218 -7.95 -2.14 12.07
CA GLN A 218 -7.67 -2.26 13.49
C GLN A 218 -6.58 -3.29 13.76
N LYS A 219 -5.93 -3.21 14.93
CA LYS A 219 -4.84 -4.11 15.33
C LYS A 219 -5.19 -5.59 15.16
N ASP A 220 -6.40 -5.98 15.55
CA ASP A 220 -6.86 -7.37 15.51
C ASP A 220 -6.95 -7.93 14.07
N TYR A 221 -7.12 -7.06 13.06
CA TYR A 221 -7.06 -7.48 11.64
C TYR A 221 -5.63 -7.81 11.20
N VAL A 222 -4.64 -7.12 11.76
CA VAL A 222 -3.22 -7.41 11.50
C VAL A 222 -2.84 -8.74 12.12
N GLU A 223 -3.29 -9.00 13.35
CA GLU A 223 -3.04 -10.27 14.06
C GLU A 223 -3.76 -11.45 13.39
N ASN A 224 -4.95 -11.23 12.82
CA ASN A 224 -5.77 -12.27 12.17
C ASN A 224 -5.84 -12.11 10.64
N ALA A 225 -4.74 -11.70 10.00
CA ALA A 225 -4.70 -11.42 8.56
C ALA A 225 -5.21 -12.57 7.66
N ALA A 226 -5.05 -13.82 8.10
CA ALA A 226 -5.53 -15.01 7.38
C ALA A 226 -7.08 -15.14 7.38
N ALA A 227 -7.76 -14.58 8.37
CA ALA A 227 -9.22 -14.59 8.49
C ALA A 227 -9.88 -13.33 7.90
N TRP A 228 -9.08 -12.34 7.50
CA TRP A 228 -9.57 -11.05 7.04
C TRP A 228 -10.10 -11.15 5.60
N SER A 229 -11.38 -10.77 5.41
CA SER A 229 -12.14 -11.01 4.18
C SER A 229 -12.08 -9.87 3.15
N GLY A 230 -11.34 -8.78 3.42
CA GLY A 230 -11.22 -7.68 2.46
C GLY A 230 -12.30 -6.60 2.50
N ALA A 231 -13.35 -6.78 3.30
CA ALA A 231 -14.46 -5.83 3.36
C ALA A 231 -14.12 -4.61 4.23
N MET A 232 -14.21 -3.41 3.66
CA MET A 232 -14.20 -2.14 4.42
C MET A 232 -15.40 -2.05 5.36
N GLY A 233 -15.23 -1.34 6.48
CA GLY A 233 -16.31 -0.54 7.09
C GLY A 233 -17.56 -1.35 7.44
N VAL A 234 -17.38 -2.63 7.78
CA VAL A 234 -18.49 -3.47 8.25
C VAL A 234 -18.88 -3.03 9.66
N GLU A 235 -17.88 -2.75 10.49
CA GLU A 235 -18.07 -2.37 11.88
C GLU A 235 -18.06 -0.85 12.04
N ARG A 236 -19.14 -0.34 12.65
CA ARG A 236 -19.19 1.01 13.18
C ARG A 236 -18.44 1.01 14.51
N LEU A 237 -17.46 1.89 14.66
CA LEU A 237 -16.82 2.12 15.94
C LEU A 237 -17.87 2.64 16.92
N ALA A 238 -18.01 1.98 18.07
CA ALA A 238 -19.06 2.28 19.02
C ALA A 238 -18.57 2.13 20.47
N SER A 239 -19.27 2.82 21.35
CA SER A 239 -19.17 2.74 22.79
C SER A 239 -20.56 2.53 23.38
N SER A 240 -20.63 1.96 24.59
CA SER A 240 -21.88 1.92 25.36
C SER A 240 -22.34 3.30 25.83
N ASP A 241 -21.44 4.28 25.89
CA ASP A 241 -21.77 5.68 26.16
C ASP A 241 -22.04 6.41 24.85
N VAL A 242 -23.31 6.47 24.47
CA VAL A 242 -23.76 7.02 23.18
C VAL A 242 -23.58 8.55 23.12
N GLU A 243 -23.80 9.26 24.22
CA GLU A 243 -23.69 10.72 24.26
C GLU A 243 -22.23 11.16 24.06
N ILE A 244 -21.29 10.50 24.75
CA ILE A 244 -19.86 10.77 24.59
C ILE A 244 -19.37 10.34 23.20
N MET A 245 -19.89 9.23 22.66
CA MET A 245 -19.57 8.79 21.29
C MET A 245 -19.99 9.86 20.26
N GLU A 246 -21.22 10.36 20.33
CA GLU A 246 -21.72 11.40 19.42
C GLU A 246 -20.90 12.71 19.50
N LEU A 247 -20.43 13.07 20.71
CA LEU A 247 -19.53 14.20 20.90
C LEU A 247 -18.22 14.00 20.13
N MET A 248 -17.55 12.85 20.32
CA MET A 248 -16.31 12.51 19.63
C MET A 248 -16.51 12.45 18.10
N GLU A 249 -17.63 11.88 17.63
CA GLU A 249 -17.99 11.88 16.21
C GLU A 249 -18.11 13.32 15.66
N GLY A 250 -18.73 14.22 16.42
CA GLY A 250 -18.84 15.65 16.08
C GLY A 250 -17.48 16.35 16.02
N GLU A 251 -16.60 16.12 16.98
CA GLU A 251 -15.24 16.68 17.02
C GLU A 251 -14.40 16.20 15.82
N ILE A 252 -14.43 14.89 15.53
CA ILE A 252 -13.74 14.32 14.37
C ILE A 252 -14.31 14.89 13.06
N LYS A 253 -15.64 15.02 12.94
CA LYS A 253 -16.30 15.64 11.78
C LYS A 253 -15.85 17.09 11.57
N ALA A 254 -15.63 17.83 12.67
CA ALA A 254 -15.14 19.20 12.68
C ALA A 254 -13.61 19.31 12.46
N ARG A 255 -12.94 18.20 12.15
CA ARG A 255 -11.49 18.09 11.98
C ARG A 255 -10.66 18.41 13.23
N GLN A 256 -11.23 18.18 14.42
CA GLN A 256 -10.54 18.35 15.69
C GLN A 256 -9.81 17.07 16.10
N ALA A 257 -8.76 17.24 16.91
CA ALA A 257 -8.02 16.17 17.56
C ALA A 257 -8.08 16.38 19.07
N GLY A 258 -8.08 15.30 19.84
CA GLY A 258 -8.29 15.35 21.28
C GLY A 258 -8.24 13.99 21.93
N TYR A 259 -8.69 13.95 23.18
CA TYR A 259 -8.89 12.71 23.91
C TYR A 259 -10.16 12.80 24.76
N ILE A 260 -10.77 11.65 25.03
CA ILE A 260 -11.99 11.56 25.83
C ILE A 260 -12.03 10.26 26.62
N ASP A 261 -12.54 10.32 27.85
CA ASP A 261 -12.77 9.14 28.68
C ASP A 261 -14.09 8.50 28.26
N MET A 262 -14.03 7.25 27.80
CA MET A 262 -15.20 6.54 27.27
C MET A 262 -14.99 5.03 27.35
N PRO A 263 -16.00 4.23 27.75
CA PRO A 263 -15.83 2.78 27.80
C PRO A 263 -15.66 2.17 26.41
N TYR A 264 -14.79 1.16 26.29
CA TYR A 264 -14.70 0.30 25.11
C TYR A 264 -15.00 -1.14 25.51
N PHE A 265 -16.09 -1.71 24.97
CA PHE A 265 -16.59 -3.05 25.34
C PHE A 265 -16.69 -3.29 26.87
N GLY A 266 -17.20 -2.29 27.59
CA GLY A 266 -17.42 -2.37 29.04
C GLY A 266 -16.16 -2.18 29.90
N VAL A 267 -15.04 -1.77 29.30
CA VAL A 267 -13.80 -1.42 30.01
C VAL A 267 -13.59 0.09 29.95
N ASP A 268 -13.45 0.72 31.12
CA ASP A 268 -13.10 2.14 31.22
C ASP A 268 -11.79 2.41 30.47
N SER A 269 -11.85 3.31 29.50
CA SER A 269 -10.76 3.55 28.56
C SER A 269 -10.59 5.04 28.29
N VAL A 270 -9.36 5.42 27.92
CA VAL A 270 -9.06 6.75 27.38
C VAL A 270 -8.90 6.61 25.87
N TRP A 271 -9.67 7.39 25.12
CA TRP A 271 -9.63 7.39 23.67
C TRP A 271 -8.90 8.63 23.19
N ALA A 272 -7.84 8.47 22.42
CA ALA A 272 -7.17 9.57 21.73
C ALA A 272 -7.47 9.50 20.23
N TYR A 273 -7.79 10.63 19.63
CA TYR A 273 -8.19 10.69 18.21
C TYR A 273 -7.60 11.91 17.51
N GLY A 274 -7.40 11.79 16.20
CA GLY A 274 -6.86 12.84 15.35
C GLY A 274 -6.95 12.49 13.87
N HIS A 275 -6.66 13.47 13.02
CA HIS A 275 -6.75 13.30 11.56
C HIS A 275 -5.46 12.73 10.99
N ALA A 276 -5.59 11.65 10.24
CA ALA A 276 -4.51 11.14 9.40
C ALA A 276 -4.50 11.91 8.07
N GLY A 277 -3.82 13.06 8.04
CA GLY A 277 -3.66 13.90 6.83
C GLY A 277 -4.77 14.93 6.60
#